data_AF-A0A1B9B169-F1
#
_entry.id   AF-A0A1B9B169-F1
#
_cell.length_a   1.000
_cell.length_b   1.000
_cell.length_c   1.000
_cell.angle_alpha   90.00
_cell.angle_beta   90.00
_cell.angle_gamma   90.00
#
_symmetry.space_group_name_H-M   'P 1'
#
loop_
_entity.id
_entity.type
_entity.pdbx_description
1 polymer ?
#
loop_
_entity_poly.entity_id
_entity_poly.type
_entity_poly.pdbx_seq_one_letter_code
_entity_poly.pdbx_strand_id
1 'polypeptide(L)'
;MKRNKVWIPALLMGVSLVVCIMALIQSINSTPQRYPLLGLIPCVIGAASFLYINKTAQKKTLFLWFTQILNIVFMIFPLITLLYFMSSN
;
A
#
# COMPACT_ATOMS: atom_id res chain seq x y z
N MET A 1 2.29 -23.50 -19.43
CA MET A 1 2.22 -23.01 -18.02
C MET A 1 2.64 -21.53 -17.98
N LYS A 2 1.68 -20.60 -17.86
CA LYS A 2 2.02 -19.18 -17.60
C LYS A 2 2.58 -19.10 -16.18
N ARG A 3 3.90 -18.92 -16.07
CA ARG A 3 4.64 -18.83 -14.80
C ARG A 3 3.97 -17.74 -13.96
N ASN A 4 3.30 -18.15 -12.89
CA ASN A 4 2.54 -17.32 -11.98
C ASN A 4 3.46 -16.20 -11.46
N LYS A 5 3.36 -14.99 -12.05
CA LYS A 5 4.11 -13.80 -11.63
C LYS A 5 3.53 -13.22 -10.33
N VAL A 6 3.27 -14.08 -9.34
CA VAL A 6 2.69 -13.75 -8.03
C VAL A 6 3.74 -13.11 -7.10
N TRP A 7 5.02 -13.35 -7.36
CA TRP A 7 6.15 -12.62 -6.76
C TRP A 7 6.12 -11.10 -6.98
N ILE A 8 5.55 -10.58 -8.08
CA ILE A 8 5.47 -9.15 -8.37
C ILE A 8 4.56 -8.44 -7.36
N PRO A 9 3.28 -8.84 -7.20
CA PRO A 9 2.42 -8.21 -6.20
C PRO A 9 2.93 -8.42 -4.78
N ALA A 10 3.56 -9.56 -4.46
CA ALA A 10 4.18 -9.76 -3.14
C ALA A 10 5.35 -8.80 -2.87
N LEU A 11 6.21 -8.57 -3.87
CA LEU A 11 7.32 -7.61 -3.75
C LEU A 11 6.80 -6.17 -3.61
N LEU A 12 5.80 -5.79 -4.42
CA LEU A 12 5.14 -4.48 -4.31
C LEU A 12 4.49 -4.27 -2.94
N MET A 13 3.93 -5.33 -2.36
CA MET A 13 3.35 -5.30 -1.02
C MET A 13 4.43 -5.11 0.06
N GLY A 14 5.57 -5.81 -0.05
CA GLY A 14 6.71 -5.63 0.85
C GLY A 14 7.26 -4.20 0.82
N VAL A 15 7.40 -3.62 -0.37
CA VAL A 15 7.83 -2.21 -0.53
C VAL A 15 6.80 -1.25 0.08
N SER A 16 5.50 -1.48 -0.15
CA SER A 16 4.42 -0.66 0.42
C SER A 16 4.45 -0.64 1.95
N LEU A 17 4.71 -1.80 2.57
CA LEU A 17 4.84 -1.92 4.02
C LEU A 17 6.01 -1.11 4.57
N VAL A 18 7.20 -1.25 3.98
CA VAL A 18 8.40 -0.52 4.42
C VAL A 18 8.18 0.99 4.32
N VAL A 19 7.63 1.46 3.20
CA VAL A 19 7.36 2.90 3.00
C VAL A 19 6.28 3.41 3.95
N CYS A 20 5.22 2.63 4.22
CA CYS A 20 4.21 2.99 5.23
C CYS A 20 4.82 3.14 6.63
N ILE A 21 5.68 2.21 7.05
CA ILE A 21 6.33 2.27 8.37
C ILE A 21 7.24 3.50 8.45
N MET A 22 8.04 3.76 7.40
CA MET A 22 8.89 4.95 7.34
C MET A 22 8.06 6.24 7.42
N ALA A 23 6.96 6.32 6.66
CA ALA A 23 6.07 7.48 6.68
C ALA A 23 5.41 7.69 8.05
N LEU A 24 5.02 6.61 8.74
CA LEU A 24 4.47 6.67 10.09
C LEU A 24 5.51 7.18 11.09
N ILE A 25 6.72 6.61 11.09
CA ILE A 25 7.83 7.06 11.95
C ILE A 25 8.13 8.53 11.71
N GLN A 26 8.22 8.95 10.44
CA GLN A 26 8.49 10.33 10.11
C GLN A 26 7.34 11.24 10.57
N SER A 27 6.08 10.84 10.40
CA SER A 27 4.92 11.62 10.85
C SER A 27 4.89 11.81 12.37
N ILE A 28 5.26 10.78 13.14
CA ILE A 28 5.31 10.84 14.62
C ILE A 28 6.45 11.75 15.10
N ASN A 29 7.62 11.70 14.45
CA ASN A 29 8.80 12.44 14.88
C ASN A 29 8.90 13.86 14.29
N SER A 30 8.02 14.23 13.34
CA SER A 30 7.99 15.57 12.77
C SER A 30 7.24 16.54 13.67
N THR A 31 7.81 17.71 13.95
CA THR A 31 7.12 18.86 14.58
C THR A 31 7.21 20.08 13.66
N PRO A 32 6.09 20.67 13.20
CA PRO A 32 4.70 20.22 13.39
C PRO A 32 4.45 18.85 12.73
N GLN A 33 3.50 18.08 13.27
CA GLN A 33 3.16 16.79 12.70
C GLN A 33 2.61 16.98 11.28
N ARG A 34 3.29 16.38 10.31
CA ARG A 34 2.93 16.44 8.89
C ARG A 34 3.09 15.07 8.28
N TYR A 35 2.10 14.65 7.51
CA TYR A 35 2.22 13.44 6.71
C TYR A 35 3.14 13.70 5.52
N PRO A 36 4.26 12.98 5.36
CA PRO A 36 5.13 13.18 4.22
C PRO A 36 4.45 12.76 2.93
N LEU A 37 4.67 13.49 1.84
CA LEU A 37 4.12 13.16 0.52
C LEU A 37 4.55 11.75 0.06
N LEU A 38 5.75 11.32 0.45
CA LEU A 38 6.27 9.97 0.23
C LEU A 38 5.42 8.89 0.90
N GLY A 39 4.68 9.23 1.96
CA GLY A 39 3.71 8.34 2.60
C GLY A 39 2.51 7.97 1.71
N LEU A 40 2.29 8.68 0.59
CA LEU A 40 1.25 8.32 -0.39
C LEU A 40 1.72 7.32 -1.45
N ILE A 41 3.03 7.04 -1.53
CA ILE A 41 3.58 6.04 -2.46
C ILE A 41 2.93 4.65 -2.29
N PRO A 42 2.70 4.14 -1.05
CA PRO A 42 1.96 2.91 -0.81
C PRO A 42 0.55 2.88 -1.42
N CYS A 43 -0.14 4.03 -1.55
CA CYS A 43 -1.43 4.07 -2.25
C CYS A 43 -1.29 3.75 -3.74
N VAL A 44 -0.31 4.38 -4.39
CA VAL A 44 -0.07 4.19 -5.83
C VAL A 44 0.40 2.76 -6.09
N ILE A 45 1.31 2.25 -5.26
CA ILE A 45 1.82 0.88 -5.37
C ILE A 45 0.72 -0.14 -5.07
N GLY A 46 -0.08 0.07 -4.02
CA GLY A 46 -1.22 -0.77 -3.67
C GLY A 46 -2.26 -0.83 -4.79
N ALA A 47 -2.58 0.31 -5.40
CA ALA A 47 -3.49 0.40 -6.55
C ALA A 47 -2.95 -0.34 -7.78
N ALA A 48 -1.68 -0.11 -8.14
CA ALA A 48 -1.03 -0.79 -9.26
C ALA A 48 -0.97 -2.31 -9.04
N SER A 49 -0.63 -2.75 -7.82
CA SER A 49 -0.58 -4.16 -7.43
C SER A 49 -1.97 -4.80 -7.46
N PHE A 50 -3.00 -4.10 -6.98
CA PHE A 50 -4.39 -4.55 -7.03
C PHE A 50 -4.89 -4.72 -8.46
N LEU A 51 -4.68 -3.72 -9.32
CA LEU A 51 -5.05 -3.78 -10.74
C LEU A 51 -4.29 -4.88 -11.49
N TYR A 52 -3.00 -5.05 -11.19
CA TYR A 52 -2.18 -6.11 -11.78
C TYR A 52 -2.72 -7.50 -11.41
N ILE A 53 -3.02 -7.75 -10.13
CA ILE A 53 -3.63 -9.03 -9.71
C ILE A 53 -4.98 -9.21 -10.40
N ASN A 54 -5.84 -8.19 -10.40
CA ASN A 54 -7.18 -8.29 -10.98
C ASN A 54 -7.16 -8.61 -12.48
N LYS A 55 -6.20 -8.05 -13.22
CA LYS A 55 -6.05 -8.28 -14.66
C LYS A 55 -5.37 -9.61 -14.99
N THR A 56 -4.49 -10.10 -14.12
CA THR A 56 -3.60 -11.23 -14.45
C THR A 56 -4.07 -12.56 -13.82
N ALA A 57 -4.83 -12.51 -12.73
CA ALA A 57 -5.27 -13.71 -12.02
C ALA A 57 -6.57 -14.29 -12.61
N GLN A 58 -6.45 -15.33 -13.46
CA GLN A 58 -7.61 -16.10 -13.94
C GLN A 58 -8.29 -16.92 -12.84
N LYS A 59 -7.57 -17.31 -11.78
CA LYS A 59 -8.10 -17.99 -10.58
C LYS A 59 -7.58 -17.30 -9.33
N LYS A 60 -8.49 -16.81 -8.49
CA LYS A 60 -8.14 -16.21 -7.19
C LYS A 60 -7.79 -17.33 -6.20
N THR A 61 -6.51 -17.57 -6.00
CA THR A 61 -6.04 -18.41 -4.88
C THR A 61 -6.16 -17.64 -3.57
N LEU A 62 -6.22 -18.36 -2.44
CA LEU A 62 -6.31 -17.77 -1.10
C LEU A 62 -5.21 -16.72 -0.85
N PHE A 63 -4.00 -16.98 -1.34
CA PHE A 63 -2.86 -16.05 -1.28
C PHE A 63 -3.11 -14.75 -2.07
N LEU A 64 -3.67 -14.83 -3.27
CA LEU A 64 -3.99 -13.67 -4.10
C LEU A 64 -5.12 -12.83 -3.49
N TRP A 65 -6.06 -13.48 -2.82
CA TRP A 65 -7.12 -12.79 -2.08
C TRP A 65 -6.55 -12.03 -0.87
N PHE A 66 -5.67 -12.65 -0.10
CA PHE A 66 -5.01 -12.00 1.05
C PHE A 66 -4.14 -10.81 0.62
N THR A 67 -3.36 -10.96 -0.46
CA THR A 67 -2.59 -9.85 -1.04
C THR A 67 -3.48 -8.73 -1.59
N GLN A 68 -4.65 -9.04 -2.15
CA GLN A 68 -5.61 -8.00 -2.55
C GLN A 68 -6.14 -7.21 -1.35
N ILE A 69 -6.48 -7.87 -0.25
CA ILE A 69 -6.94 -7.19 0.97
C ILE A 69 -5.84 -6.29 1.53
N LEU A 70 -4.61 -6.80 1.64
CA LEU A 70 -3.50 -6.00 2.13
C LEU A 70 -3.21 -4.80 1.24
N ASN A 71 -3.26 -4.96 -0.09
CA ASN A 71 -3.14 -3.82 -1.00
C ASN A 71 -4.24 -2.75 -0.75
N ILE A 72 -5.47 -3.17 -0.44
CA ILE A 72 -6.55 -2.25 -0.07
C ILE A 72 -6.22 -1.53 1.24
N VAL A 73 -5.72 -2.24 2.25
CA VAL A 73 -5.27 -1.62 3.51
C VAL A 73 -4.16 -0.61 3.25
N PHE A 74 -3.17 -0.92 2.41
CA PHE A 74 -2.10 0.01 2.03
C PHE A 74 -2.58 1.20 1.19
N MET A 75 -3.72 1.10 0.50
CA MET A 75 -4.37 2.24 -0.15
C MET A 75 -5.15 3.12 0.83
N ILE A 76 -5.87 2.51 1.78
CA ILE A 76 -6.75 3.26 2.69
C ILE A 76 -5.93 3.92 3.81
N PHE A 77 -4.94 3.22 4.35
CA PHE A 77 -4.20 3.67 5.53
C PHE A 77 -3.51 5.05 5.35
N PRO A 78 -2.73 5.30 4.28
CA PRO A 78 -2.13 6.60 4.05
C PRO A 78 -3.15 7.72 3.81
N LEU A 79 -4.27 7.38 3.17
CA LEU A 79 -5.37 8.31 2.90
C LEU A 79 -6.02 8.77 4.20
N ILE A 80 -6.31 7.85 5.12
CA ILE A 80 -6.87 8.18 6.44
C ILE A 80 -5.89 9.01 7.25
N THR A 81 -4.60 8.64 7.26
CA THR A 81 -3.59 9.40 8.01
C THR A 81 -3.43 10.81 7.45
N LEU A 82 -3.41 10.98 6.12
CA LEU A 82 -3.40 12.31 5.50
C LEU A 82 -4.62 13.15 5.89
N LEU A 83 -5.84 12.59 5.80
CA LEU A 83 -7.07 13.30 6.17
C LEU A 83 -7.07 13.72 7.65
N TYR A 84 -6.57 12.85 8.53
CA TYR A 84 -6.42 13.16 9.95
C TYR A 84 -5.48 14.35 10.17
N PHE A 85 -4.31 14.38 9.54
CA PHE A 85 -3.37 15.51 9.67
C PHE A 85 -3.87 16.80 9.00
N MET A 86 -4.69 16.72 7.96
CA MET A 86 -5.34 17.89 7.37
C MET A 86 -6.45 18.45 8.25
N SER A 87 -7.19 17.60 8.96
CA SER A 87 -8.26 18.03 9.87
C SER A 87 -7.73 18.55 11.22
N SER A 88 -6.49 18.20 11.59
CA SER A 88 -5.89 18.57 12.87
C SER A 88 -4.97 19.81 12.79
N ASN A 89 -4.72 20.35 11.59
CA ASN A 89 -4.02 21.63 11.37
C ASN A 89 -5.04 22.74 11.08
#